data_AF-A0A5E4K1G2-F1
#
_entry.id   AF-A0A5E4K1G2-F1
#
_cell.length_a   1.000
_cell.length_b   1.000
_cell.length_c   1.000
_cell.angle_alpha   90.00
_cell.angle_beta   90.00
_cell.angle_gamma   90.00
#
_symmetry.space_group_name_H-M   'P 1'
#
loop_
_entity.id
_entity.type
_entity.pdbx_description
1 polymer ?
#
loop_
_entity_poly.entity_id
_entity_poly.type
_entity_poly.pdbx_seq_one_letter_code
_entity_poly.pdbx_strand_id
1 'polypeptide(L)'
;MKSRTKIDKQLERKNNPELVKTIIEAKKKSKWLDIAAILSSPKINQIDVNLNKINENAKDGETILVPGKVLSQGEIEKKIKVVAFSFSEKAKEKILKAKGEVSTISDEIKKNPEAKGIKILK
;
A
#
# COMPACT_ATOMS: atom_id res chain seq x y z
N MET A 1 -7.94 14.46 8.17
CA MET A 1 -8.19 13.01 8.36
C MET A 1 -9.68 12.73 8.15
N LYS A 2 -10.05 11.61 7.52
CA LYS A 2 -11.47 11.23 7.39
C LYS A 2 -11.99 10.69 8.73
N SER A 3 -13.21 11.04 9.10
CA SER A 3 -13.89 10.47 10.28
C SER A 3 -14.15 8.97 10.10
N ARG A 4 -14.06 8.21 11.19
CA ARG A 4 -14.30 6.75 11.20
C ARG A 4 -15.65 6.36 10.59
N THR A 5 -16.69 7.18 10.81
CA THR A 5 -18.04 6.99 10.26
C THR A 5 -18.08 7.15 8.73
N LYS A 6 -17.28 8.07 8.17
CA LYS A 6 -17.20 8.28 6.72
C LYS A 6 -16.51 7.10 6.02
N ILE A 7 -15.54 6.47 6.69
CA ILE A 7 -14.88 5.26 6.20
C ILE A 7 -15.89 4.11 6.14
N ASP A 8 -16.72 3.94 7.17
CA ASP A 8 -17.78 2.92 7.22
C ASP A 8 -18.77 3.05 6.07
N LYS A 9 -19.31 4.26 5.86
CA LYS A 9 -20.26 4.54 4.77
C LYS A 9 -19.67 4.29 3.37
N GLN A 10 -18.34 4.40 3.23
CA GLN A 10 -17.64 4.08 1.99
C GLN A 10 -17.34 2.59 1.86
N LEU A 11 -17.14 1.88 2.96
CA LEU A 11 -16.91 0.45 3.02
C LEU A 11 -18.14 -0.32 2.53
N GLU A 12 -19.34 0.12 2.91
CA GLU A 12 -20.62 -0.45 2.45
C GLU A 12 -20.79 -0.43 0.93
N ARG A 13 -20.10 0.49 0.24
CA ARG A 13 -20.14 0.61 -1.23
C ARG A 13 -19.10 -0.26 -1.93
N LYS A 14 -18.23 -0.95 -1.20
CA LYS A 14 -17.15 -1.77 -1.77
C LYS A 14 -17.58 -3.24 -1.82
N ASN A 15 -17.54 -3.81 -3.01
CA ASN A 15 -17.86 -5.24 -3.21
C ASN A 15 -16.67 -6.18 -3.08
N ASN A 16 -15.43 -5.67 -3.00
CA ASN A 16 -14.25 -6.54 -2.92
C ASN A 16 -14.00 -6.97 -1.46
N PRO A 17 -14.19 -8.26 -1.10
CA PRO A 17 -14.07 -8.72 0.27
C PRO A 17 -12.65 -8.61 0.84
N GLU A 18 -11.62 -8.74 0.02
CA GLU A 18 -10.22 -8.62 0.45
C GLU A 18 -9.87 -7.17 0.81
N LEU A 19 -10.36 -6.23 0.00
CA LEU A 19 -10.23 -4.80 0.29
C LEU A 19 -10.95 -4.43 1.58
N VAL A 20 -12.17 -4.93 1.76
CA VAL A 20 -12.98 -4.68 2.97
C VAL A 20 -12.27 -5.18 4.22
N LYS A 21 -11.77 -6.43 4.21
CA LYS A 21 -11.00 -7.00 5.31
C LYS A 21 -9.78 -6.14 5.66
N THR A 22 -9.01 -5.76 4.63
CA THR A 22 -7.79 -4.94 4.80
C THR A 22 -8.13 -3.57 5.43
N ILE A 23 -9.22 -2.93 5.00
CA ILE A 23 -9.67 -1.65 5.56
C ILE A 23 -10.08 -1.80 7.03
N ILE A 24 -10.79 -2.88 7.38
CA ILE A 24 -11.19 -3.14 8.77
C ILE A 24 -9.97 -3.36 9.66
N GLU A 25 -9.00 -4.14 9.20
CA GLU A 25 -7.74 -4.38 9.91
C GLU A 25 -6.94 -3.09 10.10
N ALA A 26 -6.86 -2.25 9.06
CA ALA A 26 -6.19 -0.95 9.09
C ALA A 26 -6.91 0.04 10.02
N LYS A 27 -8.25 0.08 10.00
CA LYS A 27 -9.07 0.98 10.84
C LYS A 27 -8.86 0.74 12.33
N LYS A 28 -8.57 -0.50 12.74
CA LYS A 28 -8.29 -0.86 14.14
C LYS A 28 -6.99 -0.24 14.66
N LYS A 29 -6.05 0.15 13.79
CA LYS A 29 -4.73 0.65 14.18
C LYS A 29 -4.60 2.13 13.83
N SER A 30 -4.28 2.96 14.83
CA SER A 30 -4.34 4.42 14.69
C SER A 30 -3.42 4.98 13.60
N LYS A 31 -2.24 4.39 13.39
CA LYS A 31 -1.28 4.79 12.34
C LYS A 31 -1.66 4.33 10.93
N TRP A 32 -2.51 3.31 10.83
CA TRP A 32 -3.01 2.78 9.57
C TRP A 32 -4.33 3.44 9.15
N LEU A 33 -4.86 4.35 9.98
CA LEU A 33 -6.12 5.03 9.73
C LEU A 33 -6.05 5.91 8.48
N ASP A 34 -4.91 6.54 8.18
CA ASP A 34 -4.69 7.26 6.92
C ASP A 34 -4.73 6.33 5.70
N ILE A 35 -4.11 5.15 5.81
CA ILE A 35 -4.10 4.14 4.75
C ILE A 35 -5.52 3.61 4.53
N ALA A 36 -6.24 3.32 5.62
CA ALA A 36 -7.64 2.91 5.57
C ALA A 36 -8.52 3.99 4.90
N ALA A 37 -8.28 5.26 5.21
CA ALA A 37 -9.01 6.38 4.62
C ALA A 37 -8.76 6.52 3.11
N ILE A 38 -7.55 6.20 2.63
CA ILE A 38 -7.23 6.20 1.20
C ILE A 38 -7.85 4.98 0.51
N LEU A 39 -7.69 3.79 1.08
CA LEU A 39 -8.26 2.56 0.53
C LEU A 39 -9.79 2.60 0.45
N SER A 40 -10.45 3.22 1.45
CA SER A 40 -11.90 3.42 1.46
C SER A 40 -12.37 4.44 0.42
N SER A 41 -11.47 5.25 -0.16
CA SER A 41 -11.86 6.23 -1.18
C SER A 41 -12.45 5.55 -2.42
N PRO A 42 -13.29 6.28 -3.18
CA PRO A 42 -13.71 5.85 -4.52
C PRO A 42 -12.51 5.53 -5.39
N LYS A 43 -12.68 4.63 -6.38
CA LYS A 43 -11.57 4.14 -7.21
C LYS A 43 -10.83 5.28 -7.94
N ILE A 44 -11.54 6.33 -8.34
CA ILE A 44 -10.95 7.54 -8.96
C ILE A 44 -9.97 8.31 -8.06
N ASN A 45 -10.10 8.16 -6.73
CA ASN A 45 -9.22 8.78 -5.74
C ASN A 45 -8.22 7.78 -5.15
N GLN A 46 -8.19 6.53 -5.64
CA GLN A 46 -7.14 5.58 -5.27
C GLN A 46 -5.88 5.92 -6.05
N ILE A 47 -4.72 5.64 -5.44
CA ILE A 47 -3.44 6.09 -5.94
C ILE A 47 -2.77 4.92 -6.66
N ASP A 48 -2.32 5.17 -7.88
CA ASP A 48 -1.47 4.26 -8.63
C ASP A 48 -0.04 4.79 -8.60
N VAL A 49 0.92 3.93 -8.27
CA VAL A 49 2.32 4.32 -8.15
C VAL A 49 3.17 3.50 -9.09
N ASN A 50 3.96 4.19 -9.90
CA ASN A 50 4.94 3.58 -10.80
C ASN A 50 6.25 3.26 -10.06
N LEU A 51 6.96 2.22 -10.51
CA LEU A 51 8.27 1.83 -9.96
C LEU A 51 9.27 2.99 -9.97
N ASN A 52 9.26 3.85 -11.00
CA ASN A 52 10.17 5.00 -11.06
C ASN A 52 10.02 5.91 -9.82
N LYS A 53 8.77 6.25 -9.48
CA LYS A 53 8.45 7.13 -8.34
C LYS A 53 8.85 6.48 -7.01
N ILE A 54 8.75 5.15 -6.92
CA ILE A 54 9.23 4.38 -5.77
C ILE A 54 10.75 4.46 -5.70
N ASN A 55 11.46 4.20 -6.81
CA ASN A 55 12.92 4.21 -6.85
C ASN A 55 13.52 5.58 -6.48
N GLU A 56 12.90 6.68 -6.92
CA GLU A 56 13.33 8.04 -6.56
C GLU A 56 13.13 8.35 -5.06
N ASN A 57 12.05 7.86 -4.47
CA ASN A 57 11.70 8.15 -3.08
C ASN A 57 12.28 7.16 -2.06
N ALA A 58 12.73 6.00 -2.52
CA ALA A 58 13.27 4.95 -1.68
C ALA A 58 14.80 5.06 -1.52
N LYS A 59 15.26 4.79 -0.30
CA LYS A 59 16.67 4.49 -0.04
C LYS A 59 16.86 2.98 0.08
N ASP A 60 18.10 2.52 -0.08
CA ASP A 60 18.42 1.10 0.04
C ASP A 60 18.10 0.59 1.45
N GLY A 61 17.42 -0.56 1.56
CA GLY A 61 16.96 -1.13 2.82
C GLY A 61 15.69 -0.50 3.42
N GLU A 62 15.07 0.47 2.75
CA GLU A 62 13.86 1.14 3.25
C GLU A 62 12.58 0.35 2.90
N THR A 63 11.53 0.50 3.72
CA THR A 63 10.21 -0.09 3.46
C THR A 63 9.25 0.98 2.97
N ILE A 64 8.79 0.86 1.72
CA ILE A 64 7.81 1.77 1.13
C ILE A 64 6.43 1.14 1.15
N LEU A 65 5.43 1.90 1.59
CA LEU A 65 4.04 1.49 1.57
C LEU A 65 3.22 2.35 0.62
N VAL A 66 2.52 1.68 -0.30
CA VAL A 66 1.63 2.27 -1.29
C VAL A 66 0.19 1.84 -0.97
N PRO A 67 -0.71 2.76 -0.59
CA PRO A 67 -2.11 2.48 -0.25
C PRO A 67 -2.97 2.31 -1.52
N GLY A 68 -2.48 1.55 -2.49
CA GLY A 68 -3.09 1.40 -3.82
C GLY A 68 -2.37 0.37 -4.69
N LYS A 69 -2.41 0.56 -6.01
CA LYS A 69 -1.82 -0.37 -6.99
C LYS A 69 -0.43 0.09 -7.41
N VAL A 70 0.53 -0.84 -7.43
CA VAL A 70 1.86 -0.60 -8.00
C VAL A 70 1.92 -1.07 -9.44
N LEU A 71 2.38 -0.18 -10.31
CA LEU A 71 2.49 -0.36 -11.75
C LEU A 71 3.96 -0.50 -12.18
N SER A 72 4.20 -1.16 -13.30
CA SER A 72 5.54 -1.62 -13.74
C SER A 72 6.36 -0.58 -14.51
N GLN A 73 5.93 0.66 -14.59
CA GLN A 73 6.61 1.69 -15.37
C GLN A 73 7.87 2.18 -14.64
N GLY A 74 9.00 2.15 -15.35
CA GLY A 74 10.33 2.40 -14.78
C GLY A 74 11.05 1.13 -14.34
N GLU A 75 12.19 1.33 -13.69
CA GLU A 75 13.05 0.26 -13.16
C GLU A 75 13.33 0.52 -11.68
N ILE A 76 13.69 -0.56 -11.00
CA ILE A 76 14.03 -0.55 -9.59
C ILE A 76 15.38 -1.25 -9.48
N GLU A 77 16.38 -0.53 -8.99
CA GLU A 77 17.75 -1.03 -8.88
C GLU A 77 18.16 -1.24 -7.42
N LYS A 78 17.39 -0.65 -6.51
CA LYS A 78 17.63 -0.65 -5.07
C LYS A 78 16.95 -1.84 -4.41
N LYS A 79 17.60 -2.39 -3.37
CA LYS A 79 17.01 -3.44 -2.54
C LYS A 79 16.08 -2.80 -1.53
N ILE A 80 14.80 -2.78 -1.86
CA ILE A 80 13.77 -2.18 -1.01
C ILE A 80 12.62 -3.16 -0.81
N LYS A 81 11.91 -2.95 0.29
CA LYS A 81 10.67 -3.68 0.58
C LYS A 81 9.49 -2.82 0.18
N VAL A 82 8.70 -3.30 -0.78
CA VAL A 82 7.50 -2.59 -1.27
C VAL A 82 6.25 -3.28 -0.75
N VAL A 83 5.43 -2.53 -0.03
CA VAL A 83 4.15 -2.95 0.53
C VAL A 83 3.03 -2.29 -0.26
N ALA A 84 2.11 -3.04 -0.84
CA ALA A 84 0.97 -2.45 -1.56
C ALA A 84 -0.31 -3.27 -1.43
N PHE A 85 -1.45 -2.70 -1.83
CA PHE A 85 -2.70 -3.46 -1.90
C PHE A 85 -2.63 -4.47 -3.05
N SER A 86 -2.12 -4.04 -4.19
CA SER A 86 -1.98 -4.89 -5.37
C SER A 86 -0.79 -4.46 -6.21
N PHE A 87 -0.23 -5.41 -6.94
CA PHE A 87 0.89 -5.17 -7.85
C PHE A 87 0.53 -5.69 -9.23
N SER A 88 0.97 -5.00 -10.27
CA SER A 88 1.01 -5.58 -11.62
C SER A 88 2.00 -6.74 -11.65
N GLU A 89 1.73 -7.78 -12.44
CA GLU A 89 2.62 -8.95 -12.57
C GLU A 89 4.03 -8.54 -12.97
N LYS A 90 4.13 -7.72 -14.03
CA LYS A 90 5.39 -7.13 -14.48
C LYS A 90 6.10 -6.30 -13.41
N ALA A 91 5.35 -5.69 -12.48
CA ALA A 91 5.94 -4.89 -11.41
C ALA A 91 6.57 -5.80 -10.36
N LYS A 92 5.89 -6.89 -9.98
CA LYS A 92 6.44 -7.90 -9.07
C LYS A 92 7.74 -8.48 -9.62
N GLU A 93 7.74 -8.88 -10.90
CA GLU A 93 8.92 -9.45 -11.55
C GLU A 93 10.12 -8.50 -11.50
N LYS A 94 9.92 -7.20 -11.78
CA LYS A 94 10.99 -6.20 -11.71
C LYS A 94 11.52 -6.03 -10.28
N ILE A 95 10.65 -6.00 -9.29
CA ILE A 95 11.05 -5.88 -7.87
C ILE A 95 11.87 -7.11 -7.44
N LEU A 96 11.40 -8.31 -7.80
CA LEU A 96 12.10 -9.57 -7.53
C LEU A 96 13.47 -9.64 -8.23
N LYS A 97 13.56 -9.17 -9.49
CA LYS A 97 14.84 -9.08 -10.23
C LYS A 97 15.85 -8.17 -9.53
N ALA A 98 15.39 -7.09 -8.91
CA ALA A 98 16.21 -6.16 -8.14
C ALA A 98 16.62 -6.67 -6.75
N LYS A 99 16.32 -7.93 -6.41
CA LYS A 99 16.46 -8.50 -5.06
C LYS A 99 15.67 -7.71 -4.00
N GLY A 100 14.58 -7.07 -4.42
CA GLY A 100 13.63 -6.41 -3.53
C GLY A 100 12.58 -7.38 -2.99
N GLU A 101 11.90 -6.97 -1.92
CA GLU A 101 10.84 -7.74 -1.29
C GLU A 101 9.47 -7.13 -1.62
N VAL A 102 8.48 -7.98 -1.89
CA VAL A 102 7.09 -7.57 -2.07
C VAL A 102 6.24 -8.09 -0.92
N SER A 103 5.39 -7.25 -0.37
CA SER A 103 4.44 -7.62 0.69
C SER A 103 3.09 -6.95 0.47
N THR A 104 2.04 -7.57 0.96
CA THR A 104 0.69 -6.98 0.91
C THR A 104 0.39 -6.19 2.18
N ILE A 105 -0.49 -5.20 2.07
CA ILE A 105 -0.90 -4.38 3.21
C ILE A 105 -1.46 -5.24 4.35
N SER A 106 -2.26 -6.28 4.08
CA SER A 106 -2.79 -7.15 5.14
C SER A 106 -1.69 -7.90 5.89
N ASP A 107 -0.65 -8.37 5.19
CA ASP A 107 0.48 -9.06 5.81
C ASP A 107 1.34 -8.10 6.66
N GLU A 108 1.61 -6.90 6.13
CA GLU A 108 2.37 -5.88 6.86
C GLU A 108 1.62 -5.34 8.07
N ILE A 109 0.29 -5.20 7.99
CA ILE A 109 -0.53 -4.85 9.15
C ILE A 109 -0.34 -5.91 10.24
N LYS A 110 -0.35 -7.21 9.89
CA LYS A 110 -0.20 -8.28 10.88
C LYS A 110 1.21 -8.31 11.49
N LYS A 111 2.25 -8.18 10.66
CA LYS A 111 3.66 -8.19 11.10
C LYS A 111 4.05 -6.95 11.89
N ASN A 112 3.64 -5.76 11.44
CA ASN A 112 4.03 -4.48 12.03
C ASN A 112 2.81 -3.58 12.32
N PRO A 113 2.08 -3.82 13.42
CA PRO A 113 0.95 -2.99 13.86
C PRO A 113 1.28 -1.50 13.98
N GLU A 114 2.52 -1.16 14.30
CA GLU A 114 2.95 0.20 14.62
C GLU A 114 3.49 0.98 13.42
N ALA A 115 3.53 0.38 12.23
CA ALA A 115 4.08 1.00 11.01
C ALA A 115 5.42 1.73 11.25
N LYS A 116 6.27 1.19 12.14
CA LYS A 116 7.58 1.77 12.45
C LYS A 116 8.53 1.52 11.29
N GLY A 117 9.21 2.58 10.82
CA GLY A 117 10.15 2.50 9.69
C GLY A 117 9.51 2.38 8.30
N ILE A 118 8.19 2.63 8.18
CA ILE A 118 7.48 2.57 6.90
C ILE A 118 7.31 3.97 6.33
N LYS A 119 7.75 4.17 5.09
CA LYS A 119 7.52 5.39 4.33
C LYS A 119 6.26 5.24 3.50
N ILE A 120 5.21 5.97 3.87
CA ILE A 120 3.93 5.95 3.15
C ILE A 120 4.05 6.86 1.93
N LEU A 121 3.94 6.26 0.74
CA LEU A 121 3.89 6.98 -0.51
C LEU A 121 2.42 7.16 -0.92
N LYS A 122 1.95 8.40 -0.93
CA LYS A 122 0.60 8.79 -1.32
C LYS A 122 0.69 9.96 -2.30
#